data_AF-A0A0B6ZHI8-F1
#
_entry.id   AF-A0A0B6ZHI8-F1
#
_cell.length_a   1.000
_cell.length_b   1.000
_cell.length_c   1.000
_cell.angle_alpha   90.00
_cell.angle_beta   90.00
_cell.angle_gamma   90.00
#
_symmetry.space_group_name_H-M   'P 1'
#
loop_
_entity.id
_entity.type
_entity.pdbx_description
1 polymer ?
#
loop_
_entity_poly.entity_id
_entity_poly.type
_entity_poly.pdbx_seq_one_letter_code
_entity_poly.pdbx_strand_id
1 'polypeptide(L)'
;MSYHIGSNNSVAIPIYLRHNISYREGSGGRFDVTIGPKQSMGKTIENVELEVPFPKAVLSVTMIANLGKQSFDPVTKILTWDVGKIDPTRLPNIKGTITLQTGVPVPESNPTINVKFAISTFAISGLKVNRLDIYGEKYKPFKGVKYVTKAGKFQFRT
;
A
#
# COMPACT_ATOMS: atom_id res chain seq x y z
N MET A 1 20.84 12.73 12.17
CA MET A 1 19.70 13.27 12.95
C MET A 1 18.47 12.45 12.59
N SER A 2 17.74 11.96 13.59
CA SER A 2 16.50 11.19 13.44
C SER A 2 15.41 11.89 14.24
N TYR A 3 14.17 11.90 13.76
CA TYR A 3 13.07 12.59 14.42
C TYR A 3 11.77 11.79 14.35
N HIS A 4 10.86 12.07 15.29
CA HIS A 4 9.49 11.60 15.29
C HIS A 4 8.55 12.81 15.21
N ILE A 5 7.42 12.64 14.54
CA ILE A 5 6.40 13.68 14.46
C ILE A 5 5.63 13.70 15.79
N GLY A 6 5.41 14.87 16.37
CA GLY A 6 4.63 15.00 17.60
C GLY A 6 3.17 14.55 17.42
N SER A 7 2.57 13.98 18.47
CA SER A 7 1.21 13.44 18.48
C SER A 7 0.12 14.46 18.11
N ASN A 8 0.40 15.75 18.26
CA ASN A 8 -0.54 16.83 17.99
C ASN A 8 -0.69 17.13 16.48
N ASN A 9 0.19 16.57 15.63
CA ASN A 9 0.09 16.73 14.18
C ASN A 9 -0.69 15.55 13.58
N SER A 10 -1.80 15.84 12.89
CA SER A 10 -2.52 14.84 12.10
C SER A 10 -1.66 14.38 10.93
N VAL A 11 -1.30 13.10 10.89
CA VAL A 11 -0.58 12.52 9.74
C VAL A 11 -1.57 12.28 8.61
N ALA A 12 -1.35 12.96 7.48
CA ALA A 12 -2.15 12.77 6.28
C ALA A 12 -1.99 11.34 5.75
N ILE A 13 -3.09 10.65 5.48
CA ILE A 13 -3.05 9.29 4.93
C ILE A 13 -3.12 9.37 3.39
N PRO A 14 -2.07 8.99 2.65
CA PRO A 14 -1.98 9.29 1.23
C PRO A 14 -2.77 8.34 0.34
N ILE A 15 -3.11 7.14 0.83
CA ILE A 15 -3.81 6.09 0.09
C ILE A 15 -5.09 5.72 0.84
N TYR A 16 -6.18 5.50 0.11
CA TYR A 16 -7.33 4.76 0.64
C TYR A 16 -7.48 3.43 -0.09
N LEU A 17 -8.14 2.48 0.58
CA LEU A 17 -8.45 1.17 0.05
C LEU A 17 -9.95 0.92 0.22
N ARG A 18 -10.63 0.60 -0.89
CA ARG A 18 -12.00 0.07 -0.87
C ARG A 18 -11.91 -1.44 -1.05
N HIS A 19 -12.58 -2.20 -0.20
CA HIS A 19 -12.59 -3.65 -0.28
C HIS A 19 -14.01 -4.21 -0.21
N ASN A 20 -14.20 -5.37 -0.82
CA ASN A 20 -15.32 -6.26 -0.62
C ASN A 20 -14.76 -7.68 -0.59
N ILE A 21 -14.49 -8.16 0.62
CA ILE A 21 -13.90 -9.48 0.87
C ILE A 21 -14.92 -10.28 1.67
N SER A 22 -15.23 -11.48 1.19
CA SER A 22 -16.16 -12.38 1.86
C SER A 22 -15.76 -13.82 1.64
N TYR A 23 -16.03 -14.64 2.65
CA TYR A 23 -15.92 -16.08 2.57
C TYR A 23 -17.31 -16.69 2.73
N ARG A 24 -17.56 -17.79 2.02
CA ARG A 24 -18.82 -18.52 2.02
C ARG A 24 -18.55 -20.00 2.17
N GLU A 25 -19.25 -20.62 3.10
CA GLU A 25 -19.16 -22.06 3.31
C GLU A 25 -19.63 -22.81 2.06
N GLY A 26 -18.89 -23.85 1.66
CA GLY A 26 -19.24 -24.70 0.50
C GLY A 26 -19.07 -24.07 -0.89
N SER A 27 -18.89 -22.74 -1.03
CA SER A 27 -18.79 -22.06 -2.33
C SER A 27 -17.49 -21.29 -2.58
N GLY A 28 -16.61 -21.18 -1.57
CA GLY A 28 -15.35 -20.42 -1.66
C GLY A 28 -15.47 -18.98 -1.15
N GLY A 29 -14.76 -18.03 -1.76
CA GLY A 29 -14.78 -16.63 -1.35
C GLY A 29 -14.64 -15.65 -2.51
N ARG A 30 -14.87 -14.37 -2.21
CA ARG A 30 -14.67 -13.25 -3.13
C ARG A 30 -13.64 -12.30 -2.56
N PHE A 31 -12.75 -11.85 -3.42
CA PHE A 31 -11.79 -10.79 -3.13
C PHE A 31 -11.98 -9.68 -4.15
N ASP A 32 -12.16 -8.46 -3.69
CA ASP A 32 -12.32 -7.29 -4.54
C ASP A 32 -11.71 -6.09 -3.81
N VAL A 33 -10.67 -5.50 -4.37
CA VAL A 33 -9.90 -4.41 -3.76
C VAL A 33 -9.62 -3.36 -4.82
N THR A 34 -9.90 -2.10 -4.48
CA THR A 34 -9.57 -0.93 -5.28
C THR A 34 -8.77 0.05 -4.44
N ILE A 35 -7.71 0.59 -5.03
CA ILE A 35 -6.81 1.54 -4.37
C ILE A 35 -6.94 2.90 -5.03
N GLY A 36 -6.93 3.95 -4.22
CA GLY A 36 -6.87 5.31 -4.75
C GLY A 36 -6.10 6.28 -3.86
N PRO A 37 -5.77 7.46 -4.41
CA PRO A 37 -5.13 8.52 -3.65
C PRO A 37 -6.15 9.16 -2.69
N LYS A 38 -5.73 9.50 -1.47
CA LYS A 38 -6.54 10.21 -0.47
C LYS A 38 -5.95 11.60 -0.18
N GLN A 39 -4.98 11.69 0.72
CA GLN A 39 -4.32 12.95 1.08
C GLN A 39 -2.88 13.02 0.54
N SER A 40 -2.70 12.82 -0.77
CA SER A 40 -1.37 12.85 -1.40
C SER A 40 -0.89 14.25 -1.81
N MET A 41 -1.68 15.31 -1.56
CA MET A 41 -1.37 16.69 -1.93
C MET A 41 -1.02 16.85 -3.43
N GLY A 42 -1.69 16.09 -4.30
CA GLY A 42 -1.45 16.08 -5.74
C GLY A 42 -0.15 15.39 -6.17
N LYS A 43 0.61 14.82 -5.23
CA LYS A 43 1.83 14.06 -5.53
C LYS A 43 1.49 12.66 -6.01
N THR A 44 2.30 12.20 -6.96
CA THR A 44 2.22 10.83 -7.49
C THR A 44 2.65 9.84 -6.41
N ILE A 45 1.87 8.78 -6.28
CA ILE A 45 2.19 7.63 -5.43
C ILE A 45 2.71 6.52 -6.35
N GLU A 46 3.93 6.07 -6.10
CA GLU A 46 4.69 5.14 -6.94
C GLU A 46 5.22 3.97 -6.12
N ASN A 47 5.76 2.95 -6.79
CA ASN A 47 6.23 1.70 -6.19
C ASN A 47 5.19 1.08 -5.24
N VAL A 48 3.93 1.09 -5.68
CA VAL A 48 2.80 0.57 -4.91
C VAL A 48 2.76 -0.94 -5.05
N GLU A 49 2.88 -1.63 -3.93
CA GLU A 49 2.83 -3.09 -3.84
C GLU A 49 1.94 -3.49 -2.66
N LEU A 50 1.06 -4.45 -2.88
CA LEU A 50 0.18 -5.01 -1.87
C LEU A 50 0.60 -6.43 -1.54
N GLU A 51 0.52 -6.76 -0.26
CA GLU A 51 0.78 -8.10 0.25
C GLU A 51 -0.37 -8.51 1.16
N VAL A 52 -1.03 -9.61 0.80
CA VAL A 52 -2.22 -10.12 1.48
C VAL A 52 -1.94 -11.54 1.96
N PRO A 53 -1.71 -11.76 3.27
CA PRO A 53 -1.57 -13.08 3.84
C PRO A 53 -2.96 -13.70 4.03
N PHE A 54 -3.26 -14.73 3.25
CA PHE A 54 -4.52 -15.46 3.36
C PHE A 54 -4.50 -16.49 4.50
N PRO A 55 -5.67 -16.79 5.09
CA PRO A 55 -5.81 -17.87 6.06
C PRO A 55 -5.42 -19.23 5.46
N LYS A 56 -5.00 -20.17 6.32
CA LYS A 56 -4.59 -21.54 5.91
C LYS A 56 -5.69 -22.30 5.17
N ALA A 57 -6.96 -21.96 5.42
CA ALA A 57 -8.11 -22.55 4.73
C ALA A 57 -8.16 -22.19 3.23
N VAL A 58 -7.41 -21.19 2.76
CA VAL A 58 -7.34 -20.83 1.34
C VAL A 58 -6.38 -21.76 0.59
N LEU A 59 -6.90 -22.47 -0.40
CA LEU A 59 -6.11 -23.37 -1.25
C LEU A 59 -5.48 -22.62 -2.42
N SER A 60 -6.29 -21.86 -3.15
CA SER A 60 -5.88 -21.11 -4.33
C SER A 60 -6.73 -19.84 -4.49
N VAL A 61 -6.24 -18.92 -5.31
CA VAL A 61 -6.94 -17.69 -5.67
C VAL A 61 -6.86 -17.48 -7.17
N THR A 62 -7.95 -17.03 -7.77
CA THR A 62 -8.00 -16.64 -9.19
C THR A 62 -8.27 -15.15 -9.25
N MET A 63 -7.22 -14.36 -9.47
CA MET A 63 -7.26 -12.91 -9.41
C MET A 63 -7.05 -12.28 -10.78
N ILE A 64 -7.84 -11.25 -11.08
CA ILE A 64 -7.73 -10.43 -12.27
C ILE A 64 -7.50 -8.99 -11.81
N ALA A 65 -6.31 -8.47 -12.07
CA ALA A 65 -5.98 -7.07 -11.84
C ALA A 65 -6.15 -6.26 -13.13
N ASN A 66 -6.74 -5.06 -13.03
CA ASN A 66 -6.86 -4.17 -14.18
C ASN A 66 -5.53 -3.47 -14.54
N LEU A 67 -4.59 -3.43 -13.59
CA LEU A 67 -3.30 -2.77 -13.63
C LEU A 67 -2.32 -3.55 -12.76
N GLY A 68 -1.04 -3.54 -13.15
CA GLY A 68 0.00 -4.23 -12.40
C GLY A 68 0.03 -5.74 -12.61
N LYS A 69 0.88 -6.42 -11.85
CA LYS A 69 1.06 -7.87 -11.88
C LYS A 69 0.70 -8.45 -10.53
N GLN A 70 -0.02 -9.57 -10.54
CA GLN A 70 -0.36 -10.32 -9.33
C GLN A 70 0.33 -11.67 -9.34
N SER A 71 0.67 -12.19 -8.16
CA SER A 71 1.13 -13.55 -7.95
C SER A 71 0.63 -14.07 -6.61
N PHE A 72 0.28 -15.35 -6.55
CA PHE A 72 -0.09 -16.01 -5.32
C PHE A 72 0.82 -17.20 -5.08
N ASP A 73 1.40 -17.26 -3.89
CA ASP A 73 2.18 -18.41 -3.44
C ASP A 73 1.28 -19.33 -2.59
N PRO A 74 0.95 -20.55 -3.06
CA PRO A 74 0.09 -21.48 -2.34
C PRO A 74 0.76 -22.10 -1.10
N VAL A 75 2.08 -21.98 -0.94
CA VAL A 75 2.83 -22.48 0.23
C VAL A 75 2.78 -21.45 1.36
N THR A 76 3.20 -20.21 1.09
CA THR A 76 3.17 -19.12 2.09
C THR A 76 1.78 -18.52 2.27
N LYS A 77 0.85 -18.79 1.35
CA LYS A 77 -0.51 -18.21 1.29
C LYS A 77 -0.51 -16.70 1.11
N ILE A 78 0.53 -16.15 0.50
CA ILE A 78 0.65 -14.71 0.27
C ILE A 78 0.27 -14.38 -1.17
N LEU A 79 -0.67 -13.45 -1.33
CA LEU A 79 -0.93 -12.77 -2.60
C LEU A 79 -0.14 -11.47 -2.63
N THR A 80 0.70 -11.33 -3.65
CA THR A 80 1.42 -10.09 -3.97
C THR A 80 0.78 -9.45 -5.18
N TRP A 81 0.54 -8.14 -5.11
CA TRP A 81 0.08 -7.34 -6.24
C TRP A 81 0.96 -6.11 -6.40
N ASP A 82 1.82 -6.14 -7.40
CA ASP A 82 2.66 -5.01 -7.82
C ASP A 82 1.85 -4.11 -8.77
N VAL A 83 1.42 -2.97 -8.25
CA VAL A 83 0.60 -1.98 -8.96
C VAL A 83 1.47 -0.99 -9.75
N GLY A 84 2.67 -0.70 -9.26
CA GLY A 84 3.51 0.37 -9.77
C GLY A 84 3.03 1.75 -9.33
N LYS A 85 2.23 2.44 -10.16
CA LYS A 85 1.83 3.85 -9.93
C LYS A 85 0.31 3.99 -9.85
N ILE A 86 -0.17 4.82 -8.93
CA ILE A 86 -1.59 5.16 -8.83
C ILE A 86 -1.88 6.37 -9.73
N ASP A 87 -2.72 6.17 -10.73
CA ASP A 87 -3.30 7.22 -11.57
C ASP A 87 -4.73 7.52 -11.12
N PRO A 88 -5.08 8.77 -10.73
CA PRO A 88 -6.43 9.14 -10.35
C PRO A 88 -7.48 8.91 -11.46
N THR A 89 -7.09 8.92 -12.74
CA THR A 89 -7.99 8.75 -13.89
C THR A 89 -8.41 7.28 -14.10
N ARG A 90 -7.54 6.34 -13.70
CA ARG A 90 -7.78 4.90 -13.80
C ARG A 90 -7.28 4.22 -12.54
N LEU A 91 -8.17 4.09 -11.56
CA LEU A 91 -7.83 3.48 -10.28
C LEU A 91 -7.44 2.00 -10.43
N PRO A 92 -6.32 1.57 -9.82
CA PRO A 92 -5.95 0.17 -9.73
C PRO A 92 -7.02 -0.63 -8.97
N ASN A 93 -7.44 -1.75 -9.54
CA ASN A 93 -8.31 -2.73 -8.91
C ASN A 93 -7.83 -4.15 -9.19
N ILE A 94 -8.09 -5.02 -8.23
CA ILE A 94 -7.90 -6.46 -8.32
C ILE A 94 -9.14 -7.14 -7.78
N LYS A 95 -9.68 -8.09 -8.53
CA LYS A 95 -10.87 -8.84 -8.14
C LYS A 95 -10.76 -10.29 -8.56
N GLY A 96 -11.43 -11.16 -7.82
CA GLY A 96 -11.31 -12.58 -8.06
C GLY A 96 -12.07 -13.44 -7.08
N THR A 97 -11.90 -14.75 -7.27
CA THR A 97 -12.47 -15.79 -6.42
C THR A 97 -11.39 -16.46 -5.59
N ILE A 98 -11.78 -16.90 -4.41
CA ILE A 98 -10.95 -17.63 -3.46
C ILE A 98 -11.49 -19.05 -3.35
N THR A 99 -10.61 -20.04 -3.47
CA THR A 99 -10.97 -21.44 -3.24
C THR A 99 -10.61 -21.81 -1.82
N LEU A 100 -11.60 -22.26 -1.05
CA LEU A 100 -11.42 -22.73 0.33
C LEU A 100 -11.29 -24.25 0.37
N GLN A 101 -10.62 -24.76 1.40
CA GLN A 101 -10.55 -26.18 1.69
C GLN A 101 -11.90 -26.69 2.19
N THR A 102 -12.42 -27.75 1.57
CA THR A 102 -13.65 -28.41 1.98
C THR A 102 -13.50 -29.06 3.36
N GLY A 103 -14.53 -28.92 4.21
CA GLY A 103 -14.54 -29.53 5.55
C GLY A 103 -13.77 -28.75 6.62
N VAL A 104 -13.21 -27.58 6.28
CA VAL A 104 -12.61 -26.66 7.24
C VAL A 104 -13.58 -25.50 7.49
N PRO A 105 -13.75 -25.04 8.75
CA PRO A 105 -14.55 -23.85 9.04
C PRO A 105 -14.11 -22.64 8.22
N VAL A 106 -15.09 -21.82 7.85
CA VAL A 106 -14.84 -20.55 7.18
C VAL A 106 -13.95 -19.67 8.06
N PRO A 107 -12.95 -18.95 7.51
CA PRO A 107 -12.13 -18.04 8.30
C PRO A 107 -12.97 -17.00 9.06
N GLU A 108 -12.67 -16.80 10.34
CA GLU A 108 -13.42 -15.88 11.23
C GLU A 108 -13.17 -14.40 10.89
N SER A 109 -12.08 -14.09 10.18
CA SER A 109 -11.70 -12.71 9.84
C SER A 109 -11.14 -12.59 8.44
N ASN A 110 -11.38 -11.45 7.81
CA ASN A 110 -10.73 -11.07 6.56
C ASN A 110 -9.22 -10.80 6.76
N PRO A 111 -8.40 -11.02 5.73
CA PRO A 111 -6.96 -10.82 5.82
C PRO A 111 -6.61 -9.32 5.91
N THR A 112 -5.54 -9.00 6.63
CA THR A 112 -4.99 -7.65 6.63
C THR A 112 -4.22 -7.39 5.35
N ILE A 113 -4.42 -6.24 4.71
CA ILE A 113 -3.69 -5.89 3.50
C ILE A 113 -2.51 -4.99 3.88
N ASN A 114 -1.29 -5.47 3.67
CA ASN A 114 -0.08 -4.67 3.81
C ASN A 114 0.18 -3.90 2.52
N VAL A 115 0.58 -2.63 2.63
CA VAL A 115 0.84 -1.78 1.47
C VAL A 115 2.21 -1.12 1.57
N LYS A 116 3.02 -1.30 0.53
CA LYS A 116 4.25 -0.56 0.30
C LYS A 116 3.99 0.50 -0.75
N PHE A 117 4.59 1.68 -0.58
CA PHE A 117 4.54 2.77 -1.56
C PHE A 117 5.67 3.76 -1.30
N ALA A 118 5.91 4.62 -2.29
CA ALA A 118 6.76 5.79 -2.19
C ALA A 118 6.05 7.03 -2.76
N ILE A 119 6.43 8.20 -2.24
CA ILE A 119 6.00 9.51 -2.77
C ILE A 119 7.25 10.38 -2.87
N SER A 120 7.65 10.67 -4.11
CA SER A 120 8.77 11.57 -4.39
C SER A 120 8.40 13.03 -4.18
N THR A 121 9.39 13.84 -3.80
CA THR A 121 9.25 15.30 -3.56
C THR A 121 8.23 15.68 -2.48
N PHE A 122 8.00 14.78 -1.52
CA PHE A 122 7.00 14.95 -0.47
C PHE A 122 7.47 14.44 0.88
N ALA A 123 7.26 15.25 1.91
CA ALA A 123 7.43 14.87 3.31
C ALA A 123 6.06 14.85 3.99
N ILE A 124 5.55 13.65 4.27
CA ILE A 124 4.24 13.46 4.91
C ILE A 124 4.15 14.10 6.32
N SER A 125 5.30 14.38 6.94
CA SER A 125 5.41 15.12 8.20
C SER A 125 5.11 16.61 8.09
N GLY A 126 5.06 17.15 6.86
CA GLY A 126 5.01 18.59 6.62
C GLY A 126 6.37 19.30 6.81
N LEU A 127 7.43 18.57 7.17
CA LEU A 127 8.76 19.15 7.38
C LEU A 127 9.31 19.73 6.08
N LYS A 128 9.73 21.00 6.13
CA LYS A 128 10.38 21.70 5.04
C LYS A 128 11.64 22.39 5.54
N VAL A 129 12.77 22.12 4.90
CA VAL A 129 14.03 22.85 5.09
C VAL A 129 13.82 24.30 4.67
N ASN A 130 14.05 25.22 5.60
CA ASN A 130 13.94 26.65 5.35
C ASN A 130 15.20 27.20 4.68
N ARG A 131 16.38 26.97 5.29
CA ARG A 131 17.66 27.48 4.78
C ARG A 131 18.81 26.52 5.11
N LEU A 132 19.80 26.49 4.23
CA LEU A 132 21.10 25.85 4.43
C LEU A 132 22.19 26.89 4.16
N ASP A 133 22.93 27.26 5.19
CA ASP A 133 24.04 28.20 5.12
C ASP A 133 25.37 27.46 5.22
N ILE A 134 26.31 27.84 4.35
CA ILE A 134 27.65 27.25 4.29
C ILE A 134 28.62 28.42 4.43
N TYR A 135 29.51 28.33 5.42
CA TYR A 135 30.51 29.34 5.75
C TYR A 135 31.91 28.76 5.56
N GLY A 136 32.90 29.61 5.33
CA GLY A 136 34.31 29.19 5.22
C GLY A 136 34.76 28.77 3.82
N GLU A 137 33.85 28.69 2.85
CA GLU A 137 34.15 28.34 1.46
C GLU A 137 34.19 29.57 0.55
N LYS A 138 35.20 29.62 -0.35
CA LYS A 138 35.36 30.74 -1.31
C LYS A 138 34.46 30.62 -2.53
N TYR A 139 33.95 29.42 -2.83
CA TYR A 139 33.08 29.16 -3.97
C TYR A 139 31.60 29.12 -3.55
N LYS A 140 30.69 29.16 -4.54
CA LYS A 140 29.24 29.04 -4.32
C LYS A 140 28.80 27.57 -4.52
N PRO A 141 28.71 26.76 -3.46
CA PRO A 141 28.27 25.37 -3.58
C PRO A 141 26.82 25.28 -4.06
N PHE A 142 26.52 24.22 -4.82
CA PHE A 142 25.14 23.84 -5.12
C PHE A 142 24.47 23.27 -3.86
N LYS A 143 23.26 23.74 -3.56
CA LYS A 143 22.47 23.30 -2.39
C LYS A 143 21.19 22.65 -2.88
N GLY A 144 20.98 21.39 -2.54
CA GLY A 144 19.79 20.62 -2.91
C GLY A 144 19.16 19.94 -1.70
N VAL A 145 17.85 19.75 -1.76
CA VAL A 145 17.11 18.93 -0.79
C VAL A 145 16.19 17.98 -1.54
N LYS A 146 16.11 16.74 -1.07
CA LYS A 146 15.19 15.73 -1.59
C LYS A 146 14.32 15.22 -0.46
N TYR A 147 13.01 15.24 -0.69
CA TYR A 147 12.02 14.64 0.21
C TYR A 147 11.49 13.36 -0.43
N VAL A 148 11.43 12.28 0.36
CA VAL A 148 10.81 11.02 -0.04
C VAL A 148 10.04 10.50 1.15
N THR A 149 8.75 10.21 0.93
CA THR A 149 7.96 9.45 1.88
C THR A 149 7.93 8.00 1.40
N LYS A 150 8.20 7.05 2.29
CA LYS A 150 8.05 5.61 2.03
C LYS A 150 7.12 5.01 3.08
N ALA A 151 6.36 4.00 2.67
CA ALA A 151 5.58 3.21 3.61
C ALA A 151 6.51 2.52 4.63
N GLY A 152 6.14 2.62 5.91
CA GLY A 152 6.66 1.74 6.96
C GLY A 152 5.76 0.51 7.09
N LYS A 153 5.32 0.20 8.32
CA LYS A 153 4.27 -0.79 8.57
C LYS A 153 2.89 -0.15 8.31
N PHE A 154 2.46 -0.16 7.06
CA PHE A 154 1.18 0.42 6.64
C PHE A 154 0.22 -0.70 6.22
N GLN A 155 -0.90 -0.82 6.94
CA GLN A 155 -1.85 -1.93 6.79
C GLN A 155 -3.30 -1.44 6.80
N PHE A 156 -4.14 -2.07 5.99
CA PHE A 156 -5.60 -1.96 6.05
C PHE A 156 -6.20 -3.22 6.67
N ARG A 157 -7.08 -3.04 7.66
CA ARG A 157 -7.93 -4.12 8.17
C ARG A 157 -9.21 -4.13 7.35
N THR A 158 -9.58 -5.29 6.84
CA THR A 158 -10.70 -5.49 5.90
C THR A 158 -11.81 -6.33 6.50
#